data_AF-A0A7J5WN38-F1
#
_entry.id   AF-A0A7J5WN38-F1
#
_cell.length_a   1.000
_cell.length_b   1.000
_cell.length_c   1.000
_cell.angle_alpha   90.00
_cell.angle_beta   90.00
_cell.angle_gamma   90.00
#
_symmetry.space_group_name_H-M   'P 1'
#
loop_
_entity.id
_entity.type
_entity.pdbx_description
1 polymer ?
#
loop_
_entity_poly.entity_id
_entity_poly.type
_entity_poly.pdbx_seq_one_letter_code
_entity_poly.pdbx_strand_id
1 'polypeptide(L)' 'EKIATMDKNQPIYIYCQIGLRGYLAQRILMQNGFDQVNNIAGGFKLWEQCNAEAGMLEVE' A
#
# COMPACT_ATOMS: atom_id res chain seq x y z
N GLU A 1 11.39 17.22 -0.12
CA GLU A 1 12.33 17.25 -1.27
C GLU A 1 12.14 16.09 -2.25
N LYS A 2 12.28 14.81 -1.86
CA LYS A 2 12.17 13.67 -2.81
C LYS A 2 10.83 13.53 -3.58
N ILE A 3 9.72 13.93 -2.98
CA ILE A 3 8.38 13.81 -3.61
C ILE A 3 8.29 14.63 -4.91
N ALA A 4 8.97 15.78 -4.98
CA ALA A 4 8.88 16.68 -6.14
C ALA A 4 9.55 16.12 -7.40
N THR A 5 10.48 15.18 -7.25
CA THR A 5 11.27 14.59 -8.35
C THR A 5 10.75 13.22 -8.81
N MET A 6 9.68 12.72 -8.20
CA MET A 6 9.08 11.43 -8.58
C MET A 6 8.16 11.60 -9.80
N ASP A 7 8.07 10.57 -10.63
CA ASP A 7 7.10 10.52 -11.72
C ASP A 7 5.68 10.40 -11.15
N LYS A 8 4.83 11.39 -11.47
CA LYS A 8 3.45 11.48 -10.99
C LYS A 8 2.49 10.56 -11.74
N ASN A 9 2.88 10.08 -12.92
CA ASN A 9 2.05 9.21 -13.76
C ASN A 9 2.20 7.73 -13.40
N GLN A 10 3.21 7.38 -12.62
CA GLN A 10 3.42 6.01 -12.18
C GLN A 10 2.40 5.63 -11.09
N PRO A 11 1.68 4.50 -11.23
CA PRO A 11 0.84 3.98 -10.16
C PRO A 11 1.66 3.65 -8.90
N ILE A 12 1.18 4.09 -7.73
CA ILE A 12 1.81 3.86 -6.44
C ILE A 12 0.90 2.98 -5.58
N TYR A 13 1.46 1.88 -5.07
CA TYR A 13 0.84 1.04 -4.06
C TYR A 13 1.59 1.19 -2.74
N ILE A 14 0.86 1.55 -1.68
CA ILE A 14 1.41 1.83 -0.36
C ILE A 14 0.87 0.82 0.62
N TYR A 15 1.72 0.36 1.53
CA TYR A 15 1.30 -0.38 2.70
C TYR A 15 2.05 0.11 3.92
N CYS A 16 1.50 -0.20 5.09
CA CYS A 16 2.25 -0.18 6.34
C CYS A 16 1.91 -1.45 7.12
N GLN A 17 2.18 -1.49 8.42
CA GLN A 17 1.87 -2.68 9.21
C GLN A 17 0.38 -3.02 9.29
N ILE A 18 -0.50 -2.01 9.42
CA ILE A 18 -1.95 -2.18 9.63
C ILE A 18 -2.84 -1.30 8.74
N GLY A 19 -2.27 -0.54 7.81
CA GLY A 19 -2.99 0.34 6.87
C GLY A 19 -3.03 1.84 7.21
N LEU A 20 -3.06 2.24 8.49
CA LEU A 20 -3.25 3.66 8.86
C LEU A 20 -2.16 4.61 8.30
N ARG A 21 -0.88 4.26 8.47
CA ARG A 21 0.23 5.08 7.92
C ARG A 21 0.23 5.11 6.39
N GLY A 22 -0.21 4.04 5.74
CA GLY A 22 -0.32 3.98 4.29
C GLY A 22 -1.44 4.88 3.78
N TYR A 23 -2.56 4.97 4.52
CA TYR A 23 -3.62 5.93 4.25
C TYR A 23 -3.13 7.38 4.39
N LEU A 24 -2.40 7.71 5.46
CA LEU A 24 -1.83 9.06 5.62
C LEU A 24 -0.86 9.40 4.46
N ALA A 25 0.01 8.47 4.09
CA ALA A 25 0.91 8.64 2.95
C ALA A 25 0.15 8.83 1.62
N GLN A 26 -0.92 8.06 1.41
CA GLN A 26 -1.80 8.22 0.25
C GLN A 26 -2.37 9.64 0.20
N ARG A 27 -2.90 10.17 1.31
CA ARG A 27 -3.43 11.54 1.37
C ARG A 27 -2.36 12.59 1.07
N ILE A 28 -1.15 12.42 1.62
CA ILE A 28 -0.02 13.32 1.35
C ILE A 28 0.34 13.31 -0.14
N LEU A 29 0.47 12.14 -0.76
CA LEU A 29 0.83 12.04 -2.17
C LEU A 29 -0.28 12.60 -3.08
N MET A 30 -1.54 12.30 -2.81
CA MET A 30 -2.66 12.88 -3.57
C MET A 30 -2.67 14.41 -3.49
N GLN A 31 -2.38 14.99 -2.31
CA GLN A 31 -2.24 16.44 -2.16
C GLN A 31 -1.06 17.04 -2.95
N ASN A 32 -0.08 16.22 -3.35
CA ASN A 32 1.08 16.62 -4.16
C ASN A 32 0.89 16.33 -5.66
N GLY A 33 -0.32 15.94 -6.09
CA GLY A 33 -0.68 15.74 -7.49
C GLY A 33 -0.34 14.35 -8.04
N PHE A 34 -0.29 13.33 -7.17
CA PHE A 34 -0.25 11.94 -7.60
C PHE A 34 -1.69 11.41 -7.68
N ASP A 35 -2.15 11.10 -8.88
CA ASP A 35 -3.56 10.75 -9.11
C ASP A 35 -3.84 9.25 -8.94
N GLN A 36 -2.80 8.42 -9.04
CA GLN A 36 -2.88 6.95 -9.01
C GLN A 36 -2.20 6.38 -7.76
N VAL A 37 -2.79 6.62 -6.59
CA VAL A 37 -2.23 6.16 -5.30
C VAL A 37 -3.21 5.25 -4.57
N ASN A 38 -2.82 4.00 -4.35
CA ASN A 38 -3.65 2.98 -3.70
C ASN A 38 -3.00 2.53 -2.38
N ASN A 39 -3.78 2.52 -1.30
CA ASN A 39 -3.36 1.98 -0.01
C ASN A 39 -3.88 0.56 0.18
N ILE A 40 -3.01 -0.36 0.58
CA ILE A 40 -3.38 -1.74 0.93
C ILE A 40 -4.03 -1.74 2.32
N ALA A 41 -5.35 -1.95 2.35
CA ALA A 41 -6.12 -2.07 3.58
C ALA A 41 -5.62 -3.28 4.41
N GLY A 42 -5.62 -3.15 5.73
CA GLY A 42 -5.08 -4.17 6.65
C GLY A 42 -3.56 -4.27 6.69
N GLY A 43 -2.86 -3.71 5.69
CA GLY A 43 -1.40 -3.64 5.65
C GLY A 43 -0.72 -5.01 5.61
N PHE A 44 0.55 -5.04 6.01
CA PHE A 44 1.38 -6.23 6.00
C PHE A 44 0.81 -7.37 6.86
N LYS A 45 0.18 -7.05 8.01
CA LYS A 45 -0.39 -8.09 8.87
C LYS A 45 -1.51 -8.87 8.20
N LEU A 46 -2.41 -8.18 7.49
CA LEU A 46 -3.47 -8.87 6.76
C LEU A 46 -2.88 -9.74 5.65
N TRP A 47 -1.91 -9.20 4.91
CA TRP A 47 -1.20 -9.98 3.88
C TRP A 47 -0.54 -11.23 4.46
N GLU A 48 0.15 -11.12 5.60
CA GLU A 48 0.79 -12.25 6.29
C GLU A 48 -0.22 -13.31 6.71
N GLN A 49 -1.38 -12.90 7.27
CA GLN A 49 -2.46 -13.81 7.65
C GLN A 49 -3.06 -14.55 6.44
N CYS A 50 -3.39 -13.81 5.37
CA CYS A 50 -3.91 -14.41 4.15
C CYS A 50 -2.90 -15.35 3.49
N ASN A 51 -1.61 -15.02 3.53
CA ASN A 51 -0.57 -15.87 2.98
C ASN A 51 -0.39 -17.16 3.78
N ALA A 52 -0.50 -17.08 5.11
CA ALA A 52 -0.50 -18.27 5.96
C ALA A 52 -1.72 -19.17 5.67
N GLU A 53 -2.92 -18.60 5.52
CA GLU A 53 -4.14 -19.34 5.18
C GLU A 53 -4.04 -19.99 3.78
N ALA A 54 -3.56 -19.25 2.77
CA ALA A 54 -3.35 -19.77 1.43
C ALA A 54 -2.38 -20.97 1.43
N GLY A 55 -1.29 -20.88 2.18
CA GLY A 55 -0.35 -22.00 2.34
C GLY A 55 -0.94 -23.21 3.08
N MET A 56 -2.04 -23.08 3.82
CA MET A 56 -2.79 -24.21 4.39
C MET A 56 -3.75 -24.83 3.38
N LEU A 57 -4.27 -24.05 2.43
CA LEU A 57 -5.20 -24.50 1.39
C LEU A 57 -4.48 -25.18 0.21
N GLU A 58 -3.23 -24.81 -0.06
CA GLU A 58 -2.39 -25.47 -1.08
C GLU A 58 -1.87 -26.87 -0.63
N VAL A 59 -2.23 -27.30 0.59
CA VAL A 59 -1.96 -28.65 1.10
C VAL A 59 -3.17 -29.57 0.81
N GLU A 60 -3.51 -29.73 -0.47
CA GLU A 60 -4.33 -30.83 -0.99
C GLU A 60 -3.57 -31.60 -2.08
#